data_AF-A0A0A1TWA8-F1
#
_entry.id   AF-A0A0A1TWA8-F1
#
_cell.length_a   1.000
_cell.length_b   1.000
_cell.length_c   1.000
_cell.angle_alpha   90.00
_cell.angle_beta   90.00
_cell.angle_gamma   90.00
#
_symmetry.space_group_name_H-M   'P 1'
#
loop_
_entity.id
_entity.type
_entity.pdbx_description
1 polymer ?
#
loop_
_entity_poly.entity_id
_entity_poly.type
_entity_poly.pdbx_seq_one_letter_code
_entity_poly.pdbx_strand_id
1 'polypeptide(L)'
;MLCLFLITTKIHAATSCGSGNYISGSSCSRCQAGTYSSDGKTTSCTFCPAGTYSSTGASSCTKCSSGFFASSSGSASCSQCSSGTYSSFSGSTSCLTCAAGTYSASGSSSCSICNAGTYSNNKSMTCTVCHSGYFSTKGSSTCTKCDAGTYSSLSGASVCSSCPAGYYSNSGSSGCTRCKAGTYSSSKSAYCYDCLAGTYADEIGSSTCKLCADGFYSLAGYSKCIQCFSISCGVCSKTTGECTSCNVGYSYDSSNKNCSICPASYYSSGGTSLCSKCANGYYSLGGSGGCTTCSASCKTCDQTNGNCLSCYDGYILDNGKCEICPAGTYQSGRICVMCPDMQYSFAGSTMCKSCSSTCLSCDDTNGYCTSC
;
A
#
# COMPACT_ATOMS: atom_id res chain seq x y z
N MET A 1 19.64 66.71 -112.31
CA MET A 1 18.20 66.63 -112.00
C MET A 1 18.04 65.61 -110.89
N LEU A 2 17.66 66.08 -109.72
CA LEU A 2 17.46 65.33 -108.48
C LEU A 2 16.39 64.23 -108.68
N CYS A 3 16.67 63.00 -108.27
CA CYS A 3 15.64 62.03 -107.91
C CYS A 3 16.08 61.31 -106.63
N LEU A 4 15.68 61.88 -105.49
CA LEU A 4 15.73 61.26 -104.18
C LEU A 4 14.89 59.98 -104.21
N PHE A 5 15.54 58.82 -104.21
CA PHE A 5 14.87 57.58 -103.81
C PHE A 5 14.74 57.59 -102.29
N LEU A 6 13.55 57.97 -101.81
CA LEU A 6 13.09 57.68 -100.45
C LEU A 6 13.05 56.16 -100.28
N ILE A 7 14.12 55.58 -99.73
CA ILE A 7 14.09 54.24 -99.14
C ILE A 7 13.23 54.38 -97.88
N THR A 8 11.93 54.24 -98.04
CA THR A 8 11.06 53.94 -96.90
C THR A 8 11.44 52.53 -96.47
N THR A 9 12.24 52.43 -95.40
CA THR A 9 12.33 51.19 -94.63
C THR A 9 10.90 50.89 -94.19
N LYS A 10 10.25 49.91 -94.84
CA LYS A 10 9.07 49.27 -94.27
C LYS A 10 9.52 48.66 -92.95
N ILE A 11 9.37 49.41 -91.87
CA ILE A 11 9.37 48.87 -90.52
C ILE A 11 8.17 47.93 -90.53
N HIS A 12 8.42 46.65 -90.78
CA HIS A 12 7.41 45.63 -90.56
C HIS A 12 7.17 45.63 -89.06
N ALA A 13 6.13 46.36 -88.62
CA ALA A 13 5.63 46.22 -87.27
C ALA A 13 5.37 44.73 -87.06
N ALA A 14 5.91 44.14 -85.99
CA ALA A 14 5.63 42.75 -85.66
C ALA A 14 4.12 42.60 -85.46
N THR A 15 3.40 42.09 -86.47
CA THR A 15 1.95 41.90 -86.43
C THR A 15 1.52 40.71 -85.57
N SER A 16 2.47 39.86 -85.21
CA SER A 16 2.29 38.72 -84.31
C SER A 16 3.63 38.22 -83.80
N CYS A 17 3.70 37.88 -82.53
CA CYS A 17 4.81 37.17 -81.92
C CYS A 17 4.47 35.70 -81.68
N GLY A 18 5.46 34.88 -81.34
CA GLY A 18 5.21 33.52 -80.86
C GLY A 18 4.64 33.51 -79.43
N SER A 19 3.92 32.46 -79.06
CA SER A 19 3.38 32.27 -77.71
C SER A 19 4.44 32.51 -76.64
N GLY A 20 4.08 33.19 -75.56
CA GLY A 20 5.00 33.63 -74.50
C GLY A 20 5.68 34.98 -74.73
N ASN A 21 5.35 35.67 -75.82
CA ASN A 21 5.84 37.01 -76.15
C ASN A 21 4.67 37.97 -76.40
N TYR A 22 4.91 39.27 -76.34
CA TYR A 22 3.96 40.33 -76.68
C TYR A 22 4.61 41.36 -77.61
N ILE A 23 3.77 42.10 -78.33
CA ILE A 23 4.19 43.13 -79.28
C ILE A 23 4.55 44.40 -78.51
N SER A 24 5.83 44.79 -78.56
CA SER A 24 6.35 46.02 -77.96
C SER A 24 6.97 46.89 -79.05
N GLY A 25 6.20 47.85 -79.57
CA GLY A 25 6.57 48.63 -80.75
C GLY A 25 6.62 47.75 -82.01
N SER A 26 7.79 47.63 -82.64
CA SER A 26 8.05 46.76 -83.79
C SER A 26 8.77 45.45 -83.45
N SER A 27 8.96 45.15 -82.16
CA SER A 27 9.73 44.00 -81.68
C SER A 27 8.90 43.09 -80.77
N CYS A 28 9.27 41.80 -80.72
CA CYS A 28 8.69 40.84 -79.79
C CYS A 28 9.46 40.85 -78.47
N SER A 29 8.75 41.07 -77.37
CA SER A 29 9.32 41.02 -76.02
C SER A 29 8.73 39.83 -75.25
N ARG A 30 9.58 39.12 -74.48
CA ARG A 30 9.13 37.98 -73.67
C ARG A 30 8.25 38.46 -72.51
N CYS A 31 7.22 37.68 -72.20
CA CYS A 31 6.48 37.88 -70.96
C CYS A 31 7.40 37.66 -69.75
N GLN A 32 7.34 38.58 -68.80
CA GLN A 32 8.09 38.45 -67.55
C GLN A 32 7.47 37.34 -66.68
N ALA A 33 8.24 36.80 -65.74
CA ALA A 33 7.73 35.82 -64.79
C ALA A 33 6.48 36.33 -64.07
N GLY A 34 5.48 35.46 -63.88
CA GLY A 34 4.16 35.80 -63.38
C GLY A 34 3.17 36.31 -64.43
N THR A 35 3.60 36.46 -65.70
CA THR A 35 2.71 36.81 -66.81
C THR A 35 2.81 35.80 -67.96
N TYR A 36 1.82 35.76 -68.83
CA TYR A 36 1.78 34.86 -70.00
C TYR A 36 1.12 35.50 -71.22
N SER A 37 1.37 34.93 -72.40
CA SER A 37 0.64 35.25 -73.65
C SER A 37 0.41 33.97 -74.45
N SER A 38 -0.84 33.61 -74.69
CA SER A 38 -1.21 32.33 -75.32
C SER A 38 -0.94 32.30 -76.82
N ASP A 39 -1.21 33.39 -77.53
CA ASP A 39 -1.16 33.46 -79.00
C ASP A 39 -0.12 34.46 -79.55
N GLY A 40 0.53 35.23 -78.67
CA GLY A 40 1.56 36.21 -79.06
C GLY A 40 1.03 37.40 -79.88
N LYS A 41 -0.29 37.57 -79.96
CA LYS A 41 -0.93 38.68 -80.69
C LYS A 41 -1.26 39.87 -79.78
N THR A 42 -0.97 39.74 -78.49
CA THR A 42 -1.25 40.76 -77.49
C THR A 42 -0.17 41.84 -77.45
N THR A 43 -0.54 43.07 -77.09
CA THR A 43 0.38 44.20 -76.85
C THR A 43 0.88 44.26 -75.40
N SER A 44 0.41 43.35 -74.55
CA SER A 44 0.84 43.18 -73.16
C SER A 44 0.61 41.73 -72.72
N CYS A 45 1.33 41.28 -71.69
CA CYS A 45 1.14 39.97 -71.10
C CYS A 45 0.05 39.99 -70.03
N THR A 46 -0.69 38.89 -69.90
CA THR A 46 -1.73 38.73 -68.89
C THR A 46 -1.12 38.17 -67.60
N PHE A 47 -1.52 38.70 -66.45
CA PHE A 47 -1.08 38.16 -65.16
C PHE A 47 -1.61 36.76 -64.94
N CYS A 48 -0.77 35.90 -64.37
CA CYS A 48 -1.23 34.62 -63.86
C CYS A 48 -2.21 34.83 -62.70
N PRO A 49 -3.38 34.19 -62.69
CA PRO A 49 -4.32 34.28 -61.57
C PRO A 49 -3.71 33.69 -60.28
N ALA A 50 -4.24 34.09 -59.13
CA ALA A 50 -3.84 33.50 -57.85
C ALA A 50 -3.96 31.97 -57.88
N GLY A 51 -3.05 31.27 -57.20
CA GLY A 51 -2.90 29.82 -57.26
C GLY A 51 -2.09 29.32 -58.46
N THR A 52 -1.63 30.20 -59.35
CA THR A 52 -0.81 29.83 -60.50
C THR A 52 0.44 30.70 -60.61
N TYR A 53 1.46 30.20 -61.33
CA TYR A 53 2.71 30.89 -61.57
C TYR A 53 3.21 30.68 -63.00
N SER A 54 4.14 31.50 -63.45
CA SER A 54 4.83 31.30 -64.73
C SER A 54 6.28 31.78 -64.68
N SER A 55 7.16 31.10 -65.42
CA SER A 55 8.52 31.56 -65.71
C SER A 55 8.52 32.56 -66.87
N THR A 56 9.63 33.28 -67.06
CA THR A 56 9.81 34.19 -68.19
C THR A 56 9.58 33.49 -69.53
N GLY A 57 8.79 34.09 -70.43
CA GLY A 57 8.46 33.56 -71.75
C GLY A 57 7.34 32.51 -71.77
N ALA A 58 6.52 32.40 -70.72
CA ALA A 58 5.48 31.38 -70.64
C ALA A 58 4.26 31.69 -71.53
N SER A 59 3.73 30.66 -72.18
CA SER A 59 2.49 30.71 -72.98
C SER A 59 1.22 30.44 -72.17
N SER A 60 1.36 29.93 -70.93
CA SER A 60 0.26 29.67 -69.99
C SER A 60 0.78 29.66 -68.55
N CYS A 61 -0.14 29.71 -67.59
CA CYS A 61 0.20 29.63 -66.16
C CYS A 61 0.11 28.19 -65.65
N THR A 62 1.05 27.83 -64.79
CA THR A 62 1.13 26.53 -64.13
C THR A 62 0.49 26.63 -62.75
N LYS A 63 -0.39 25.69 -62.38
CA LYS A 63 -0.97 25.63 -61.03
C LYS A 63 0.10 25.28 -60.00
N CYS A 64 0.03 25.89 -58.82
CA CYS A 64 0.80 25.44 -57.67
C CYS A 64 0.43 24.00 -57.34
N SER A 65 1.42 23.13 -57.12
CA SER A 65 1.18 21.77 -56.65
C SER A 65 0.64 21.76 -55.22
N SER A 66 0.06 20.65 -54.78
CA SER A 66 -0.33 20.46 -53.38
C SER A 66 0.89 20.64 -52.46
N GLY A 67 0.71 21.29 -51.31
CA GLY A 67 1.78 21.72 -50.43
C GLY A 67 2.36 23.11 -50.74
N PHE A 68 1.94 23.72 -51.85
CA PHE A 68 2.34 25.07 -52.26
C PHE A 68 1.12 25.95 -52.53
N PHE A 69 1.32 27.27 -52.54
CA PHE A 69 0.29 28.26 -52.81
C PHE A 69 0.85 29.51 -53.50
N ALA A 70 -0.02 30.28 -54.15
CA ALA A 70 0.28 31.61 -54.66
C ALA A 70 -0.88 32.55 -54.30
N SER A 71 -0.65 33.49 -53.38
CA SER A 71 -1.72 34.32 -52.80
C SER A 71 -2.17 35.47 -53.72
N SER A 72 -1.29 35.94 -54.59
CA SER A 72 -1.55 37.08 -55.48
C SER A 72 -1.47 36.69 -56.95
N SER A 73 -2.22 37.43 -57.77
CA SER A 73 -2.03 37.41 -59.22
C SER A 73 -0.63 37.90 -59.57
N GLY A 74 -0.06 37.37 -60.65
CA GLY A 74 1.28 37.75 -61.10
C GLY A 74 2.42 37.04 -60.37
N SER A 75 2.15 35.93 -59.69
CA SER A 75 3.18 35.19 -58.95
C SER A 75 4.18 34.55 -59.90
N ALA A 76 5.47 34.84 -59.72
CA ALA A 76 6.55 34.23 -60.49
C ALA A 76 6.87 32.79 -60.05
N SER A 77 6.48 32.41 -58.84
CA SER A 77 6.66 31.08 -58.26
C SER A 77 5.58 30.80 -57.21
N CYS A 78 5.47 29.55 -56.79
CA CYS A 78 4.62 29.16 -55.67
C CYS A 78 5.42 29.13 -54.36
N SER A 79 4.81 29.64 -53.29
CA SER A 79 5.33 29.58 -51.94
C SER A 79 4.98 28.24 -51.29
N GLN A 80 5.94 27.65 -50.59
CA GLN A 80 5.71 26.42 -49.83
C GLN A 80 4.85 26.71 -48.59
N CYS A 81 3.91 25.82 -48.25
CA CYS A 81 3.21 25.90 -46.98
C CYS A 81 4.20 25.73 -45.83
N SER A 82 4.19 26.67 -44.88
CA SER A 82 5.00 26.58 -43.66
C SER A 82 4.61 25.36 -42.81
N SER A 83 5.50 24.90 -41.93
CA SER A 83 5.17 23.81 -41.00
C SER A 83 3.93 24.12 -40.15
N GLY A 84 3.15 23.09 -39.85
CA GLY A 84 1.84 23.23 -39.22
C GLY A 84 0.74 23.79 -40.14
N THR A 85 1.03 23.96 -41.43
CA THR A 85 0.04 24.30 -42.46
C THR A 85 0.13 23.34 -43.65
N TYR A 86 -0.91 23.28 -44.48
CA TYR A 86 -0.97 22.38 -45.64
C TYR A 86 -1.84 22.96 -46.77
N SER A 87 -1.68 22.44 -47.99
CA SER A 87 -2.62 22.70 -49.09
C SER A 87 -2.91 21.42 -49.87
N SER A 88 -4.16 20.96 -49.85
CA SER A 88 -4.53 19.64 -50.41
C SER A 88 -4.70 19.64 -51.92
N PHE A 89 -4.95 20.80 -52.53
CA PHE A 89 -5.33 20.89 -53.93
C PHE A 89 -4.31 21.69 -54.74
N SER A 90 -4.14 21.28 -55.99
CA SER A 90 -3.39 22.10 -56.95
C SER A 90 -4.12 23.42 -57.20
N GLY A 91 -3.39 24.52 -57.31
CA GLY A 91 -3.99 25.83 -57.52
C GLY A 91 -4.39 26.55 -56.23
N SER A 92 -3.89 26.11 -55.08
CA SER A 92 -4.23 26.72 -53.78
C SER A 92 -3.73 28.17 -53.70
N THR A 93 -4.56 29.06 -53.16
CA THR A 93 -4.22 30.47 -52.95
C THR A 93 -3.73 30.76 -51.53
N SER A 94 -3.88 29.80 -50.62
CA SER A 94 -3.43 29.88 -49.23
C SER A 94 -3.20 28.47 -48.66
N CYS A 95 -2.58 28.41 -47.48
CA CYS A 95 -2.43 27.18 -46.71
C CYS A 95 -3.43 27.14 -45.56
N LEU A 96 -3.97 25.96 -45.29
CA LEU A 96 -4.84 25.67 -44.16
C LEU A 96 -4.00 25.28 -42.94
N THR A 97 -4.43 25.64 -41.74
CA THR A 97 -3.74 25.26 -40.51
C THR A 97 -4.07 23.83 -40.10
N CYS A 98 -3.07 23.10 -39.64
CA CYS A 98 -3.29 21.83 -38.94
C CYS A 98 -3.93 22.11 -37.58
N ALA A 99 -5.06 21.45 -37.34
CA ALA A 99 -5.76 21.51 -36.06
C ALA A 99 -4.93 20.84 -34.96
N ALA A 100 -5.18 21.21 -33.70
CA ALA A 100 -4.57 20.55 -32.55
C ALA A 100 -4.80 19.02 -32.59
N GLY A 101 -3.80 18.26 -32.16
CA GLY A 101 -3.76 16.80 -32.34
C GLY A 101 -3.28 16.33 -33.72
N THR A 102 -2.98 17.27 -34.63
CA THR A 102 -2.34 16.98 -35.93
C THR A 102 -1.10 17.86 -36.14
N TYR A 103 -0.25 17.46 -37.08
CA TYR A 103 0.99 18.17 -37.42
C TYR A 103 1.30 18.06 -38.91
N SER A 104 2.13 18.97 -39.43
CA SER A 104 2.66 18.86 -40.79
C SER A 104 4.07 19.45 -40.90
N ALA A 105 4.91 18.81 -41.72
CA ALA A 105 6.16 19.41 -42.15
C ALA A 105 5.90 20.49 -43.21
N SER A 106 6.89 21.34 -43.46
CA SER A 106 6.78 22.34 -44.54
C SER A 106 6.52 21.65 -45.89
N GLY A 107 5.60 22.20 -46.68
CA GLY A 107 5.23 21.68 -48.00
C GLY A 107 4.31 20.46 -47.98
N SER A 108 3.66 20.18 -46.85
CA SER A 108 2.73 19.05 -46.77
C SER A 108 1.41 19.34 -47.49
N SER A 109 0.85 18.32 -48.13
CA SER A 109 -0.49 18.36 -48.74
C SER A 109 -1.63 18.00 -47.77
N SER A 110 -1.30 17.53 -46.58
CA SER A 110 -2.24 17.15 -45.52
C SER A 110 -1.57 17.22 -44.14
N CYS A 111 -2.38 17.13 -43.08
CA CYS A 111 -1.89 16.99 -41.71
C CYS A 111 -1.87 15.52 -41.29
N SER A 112 -0.84 15.14 -40.55
CA SER A 112 -0.72 13.83 -39.91
C SER A 112 -1.24 13.89 -38.48
N ILE A 113 -1.96 12.86 -38.05
CA ILE A 113 -2.49 12.75 -36.68
C ILE A 113 -1.37 12.36 -35.71
N CYS A 114 -1.34 12.96 -34.53
CA CYS A 114 -0.44 12.54 -33.45
C CYS A 114 -0.80 11.14 -32.93
N ASN A 115 0.20 10.27 -32.83
CA ASN A 115 0.03 8.94 -32.25
C ASN A 115 -0.25 9.03 -30.74
N ALA A 116 -0.85 7.98 -30.18
CA ALA A 116 -1.08 7.91 -28.73
C ALA A 116 0.25 8.05 -27.96
N GLY A 117 0.20 8.73 -26.82
CA GLY A 117 1.38 9.14 -26.06
C GLY A 117 2.02 10.44 -26.54
N THR A 118 1.52 11.04 -27.62
CA THR A 118 1.95 12.35 -28.10
C THR A 118 0.77 13.30 -28.26
N TYR A 119 1.04 14.60 -28.33
CA TYR A 119 0.04 15.64 -28.54
C TYR A 119 0.59 16.79 -29.38
N SER A 120 -0.28 17.63 -29.94
CA SER A 120 0.15 18.85 -30.60
C SER A 120 -0.87 19.98 -30.44
N ASN A 121 -0.38 21.22 -30.40
CA ASN A 121 -1.23 22.41 -30.48
C ASN A 121 -1.60 22.72 -31.94
N ASN A 122 -2.46 23.71 -32.16
CA ASN A 122 -2.70 24.23 -33.52
C ASN A 122 -1.39 24.69 -34.19
N LYS A 123 -1.29 24.48 -35.50
CA LYS A 123 -0.13 24.89 -36.32
C LYS A 123 1.20 24.28 -35.84
N SER A 124 1.18 23.02 -35.42
CA SER A 124 2.39 22.32 -34.96
C SER A 124 3.15 21.64 -36.09
N MET A 125 4.48 21.69 -36.03
CA MET A 125 5.37 21.00 -36.97
C MET A 125 5.53 19.51 -36.64
N THR A 126 5.46 19.16 -35.36
CA THR A 126 5.66 17.81 -34.83
C THR A 126 4.72 17.57 -33.64
N CYS A 127 4.61 16.31 -33.21
CA CYS A 127 3.96 15.98 -31.95
C CYS A 127 4.97 15.97 -30.80
N THR A 128 4.53 16.45 -29.65
CA THR A 128 5.28 16.45 -28.39
C THR A 128 4.90 15.22 -27.59
N VAL A 129 5.89 14.55 -27.00
CA VAL A 129 5.69 13.35 -26.18
C VAL A 129 5.14 13.73 -24.80
N CYS A 130 4.20 12.95 -24.26
CA CYS A 130 3.76 13.10 -22.88
C CYS A 130 4.86 12.69 -21.89
N HIS A 131 5.09 13.49 -20.86
CA HIS A 131 6.04 13.15 -19.79
C HIS A 131 5.48 12.01 -18.92
N SER A 132 6.33 11.38 -18.10
CA SER A 132 5.88 10.37 -17.13
C SER A 132 4.84 10.94 -16.17
N GLY A 133 3.90 10.10 -15.75
CA GLY A 133 2.70 10.52 -15.00
C GLY A 133 1.57 11.10 -15.86
N TYR A 134 1.76 11.18 -17.18
CA TYR A 134 0.73 11.63 -18.12
C TYR A 134 0.56 10.62 -19.27
N PHE A 135 -0.60 10.69 -19.92
CA PHE A 135 -0.93 9.88 -21.09
C PHE A 135 -1.73 10.69 -22.13
N SER A 136 -1.79 10.21 -23.36
CA SER A 136 -2.71 10.76 -24.37
C SER A 136 -3.19 9.69 -25.35
N THR A 137 -4.41 9.84 -25.83
CA THR A 137 -4.94 9.02 -26.94
C THR A 137 -4.53 9.59 -28.29
N LYS A 138 -4.69 8.80 -29.35
CA LYS A 138 -4.41 9.25 -30.73
C LYS A 138 -5.21 10.53 -31.05
N GLY A 139 -4.53 11.52 -31.63
CA GLY A 139 -5.12 12.82 -31.99
C GLY A 139 -5.37 13.77 -30.82
N SER A 140 -4.76 13.55 -29.66
CA SER A 140 -4.93 14.45 -28.51
C SER A 140 -4.23 15.80 -28.73
N SER A 141 -4.87 16.86 -28.27
CA SER A 141 -4.31 18.22 -28.25
C SER A 141 -3.50 18.51 -26.97
N THR A 142 -3.60 17.66 -25.96
CA THR A 142 -2.89 17.78 -24.68
C THR A 142 -2.57 16.40 -24.08
N CYS A 143 -1.69 16.37 -23.09
CA CYS A 143 -1.50 15.20 -22.23
C CYS A 143 -2.41 15.28 -21.01
N THR A 144 -3.06 14.17 -20.68
CA THR A 144 -3.90 14.03 -19.49
C THR A 144 -3.09 13.41 -18.37
N LYS A 145 -3.18 13.95 -17.15
CA LYS A 145 -2.51 13.38 -15.97
C LYS A 145 -3.11 12.02 -15.64
N CYS A 146 -2.30 11.10 -15.12
CA CYS A 146 -2.82 9.88 -14.53
C CYS A 146 -3.68 10.22 -13.30
N ASP A 147 -4.81 9.55 -13.17
CA ASP A 147 -5.66 9.66 -11.98
C ASP A 147 -4.97 9.01 -10.77
N ALA A 148 -5.37 9.42 -9.57
CA ALA A 148 -4.85 8.81 -8.34
C ALA A 148 -5.15 7.30 -8.32
N GLY A 149 -4.19 6.50 -7.82
CA GLY A 149 -4.20 5.05 -7.94
C GLY A 149 -3.77 4.50 -9.30
N THR A 150 -3.42 5.36 -10.26
CA THR A 150 -2.78 4.98 -11.52
C THR A 150 -1.46 5.73 -11.71
N TYR A 151 -0.62 5.25 -12.63
CA TYR A 151 0.69 5.83 -12.91
C TYR A 151 1.14 5.57 -14.35
N SER A 152 2.14 6.33 -14.79
CA SER A 152 2.86 6.07 -16.05
C SER A 152 4.35 6.30 -15.83
N SER A 153 5.14 5.22 -15.86
CA SER A 153 6.58 5.30 -15.56
C SER A 153 7.42 5.87 -16.69
N LEU A 154 6.94 5.76 -17.93
CA LEU A 154 7.66 6.17 -19.12
C LEU A 154 6.99 7.37 -19.79
N SER A 155 7.79 8.16 -20.49
CA SER A 155 7.24 9.14 -21.43
C SER A 155 6.55 8.44 -22.60
N GLY A 156 5.56 9.09 -23.20
CA GLY A 156 4.86 8.55 -24.37
C GLY A 156 3.80 7.50 -24.04
N ALA A 157 3.28 7.46 -22.83
CA ALA A 157 2.23 6.52 -22.48
C ALA A 157 0.90 6.84 -23.18
N SER A 158 0.27 5.81 -23.73
CA SER A 158 -1.08 5.90 -24.31
C SER A 158 -2.18 5.68 -23.28
N VAL A 159 -1.85 5.14 -22.10
CA VAL A 159 -2.75 4.82 -21.00
C VAL A 159 -1.96 4.76 -19.69
N CYS A 160 -2.62 5.02 -18.56
CA CYS A 160 -2.02 4.84 -17.23
C CYS A 160 -2.26 3.41 -16.72
N SER A 161 -1.25 2.86 -16.05
CA SER A 161 -1.30 1.57 -15.37
C SER A 161 -1.87 1.72 -13.97
N SER A 162 -2.67 0.76 -13.49
CA SER A 162 -3.18 0.78 -12.12
C SER A 162 -2.09 0.36 -11.14
N CYS A 163 -2.06 0.98 -9.95
CA CYS A 163 -1.21 0.50 -8.87
C CYS A 163 -1.69 -0.87 -8.39
N PRO A 164 -0.76 -1.83 -8.17
CA PRO A 164 -1.11 -3.11 -7.57
C PRO A 164 -1.59 -2.93 -6.12
N ALA A 165 -2.28 -3.93 -5.57
CA ALA A 165 -2.68 -3.92 -4.17
C ALA A 165 -1.46 -3.81 -3.25
N GLY A 166 -1.62 -3.10 -2.14
CA GLY A 166 -0.53 -2.72 -1.22
C GLY A 166 0.28 -1.50 -1.66
N TYR A 167 -0.07 -0.90 -2.79
CA TYR A 167 0.53 0.33 -3.26
C TYR A 167 -0.52 1.43 -3.48
N TYR A 168 -0.07 2.67 -3.50
CA TYR A 168 -0.89 3.83 -3.82
C TYR A 168 -0.15 4.81 -4.72
N SER A 169 -0.87 5.70 -5.38
CA SER A 169 -0.28 6.84 -6.10
C SER A 169 -1.18 8.07 -6.07
N ASN A 170 -0.55 9.24 -6.03
CA ASN A 170 -1.25 10.50 -6.26
C ASN A 170 -1.49 10.73 -7.76
N SER A 171 -2.38 11.67 -8.09
CA SER A 171 -2.60 12.06 -9.47
C SER A 171 -1.32 12.63 -10.09
N GLY A 172 -1.02 12.24 -11.33
CA GLY A 172 0.19 12.62 -12.05
C GLY A 172 1.45 11.86 -11.63
N SER A 173 1.32 10.76 -10.89
CA SER A 173 2.49 9.99 -10.44
C SER A 173 3.14 9.19 -11.57
N SER A 174 4.47 9.16 -11.57
CA SER A 174 5.27 8.29 -12.45
C SER A 174 5.50 6.89 -11.87
N GLY A 175 5.01 6.61 -10.66
CA GLY A 175 5.14 5.31 -10.01
C GLY A 175 4.14 5.11 -8.89
N CYS A 176 4.15 3.91 -8.31
CA CYS A 176 3.37 3.60 -7.11
C CYS A 176 4.28 3.53 -5.89
N THR A 177 3.77 3.99 -4.75
CA THR A 177 4.44 3.96 -3.45
C THR A 177 3.84 2.84 -2.62
N ARG A 178 4.69 2.06 -1.94
CA ARG A 178 4.25 0.99 -1.03
C ARG A 178 3.55 1.56 0.20
N CYS A 179 2.52 0.88 0.67
CA CYS A 179 1.97 1.13 1.99
C CYS A 179 3.01 0.83 3.08
N LYS A 180 3.03 1.65 4.13
CA LYS A 180 3.89 1.42 5.29
C LYS A 180 3.30 0.28 6.14
N ALA A 181 4.12 -0.31 7.02
CA ALA A 181 3.61 -1.26 7.99
C ALA A 181 2.51 -0.61 8.86
N GLY A 182 1.48 -1.39 9.20
CA GLY A 182 0.26 -0.94 9.86
C GLY A 182 -0.80 -0.38 8.92
N THR A 183 -0.52 -0.28 7.62
CA THR A 183 -1.49 0.18 6.60
C THR A 183 -1.59 -0.79 5.43
N TYR A 184 -2.71 -0.70 4.70
CA TYR A 184 -2.98 -1.54 3.54
C TYR A 184 -3.68 -0.77 2.42
N SER A 185 -3.67 -1.31 1.20
CA SER A 185 -4.49 -0.77 0.11
C SER A 185 -4.95 -1.85 -0.87
N SER A 186 -6.11 -1.64 -1.47
CA SER A 186 -6.57 -2.40 -2.62
C SER A 186 -5.88 -1.93 -3.91
N SER A 187 -6.07 -2.67 -5.00
CA SER A 187 -5.61 -2.24 -6.33
C SER A 187 -6.23 -0.91 -6.73
N LYS A 188 -5.48 -0.09 -7.47
CA LYS A 188 -5.91 1.24 -7.95
C LYS A 188 -6.27 2.20 -6.80
N SER A 189 -5.60 2.09 -5.65
CA SER A 189 -5.85 2.97 -4.51
C SER A 189 -5.06 4.28 -4.58
N ALA A 190 -5.71 5.38 -4.20
CA ALA A 190 -5.08 6.69 -4.07
C ALA A 190 -4.34 6.89 -2.73
N TYR A 191 -4.59 6.03 -1.75
CA TYR A 191 -4.02 6.13 -0.41
C TYR A 191 -3.92 4.75 0.27
N CYS A 192 -3.17 4.68 1.36
CA CYS A 192 -3.16 3.53 2.25
C CYS A 192 -4.10 3.80 3.43
N TYR A 193 -4.85 2.78 3.81
CA TYR A 193 -5.77 2.77 4.93
C TYR A 193 -5.07 2.16 6.13
N ASP A 194 -5.24 2.76 7.31
CA ASP A 194 -4.78 2.15 8.55
C ASP A 194 -5.53 0.82 8.79
N CYS A 195 -4.80 -0.18 9.28
CA CYS A 195 -5.44 -1.39 9.79
C CYS A 195 -6.36 -1.02 10.95
N LEU A 196 -7.57 -1.57 10.97
CA LEU A 196 -8.52 -1.36 12.05
C LEU A 196 -8.01 -2.04 13.33
N ALA A 197 -8.47 -1.56 14.49
CA ALA A 197 -8.15 -2.19 15.76
C ALA A 197 -8.49 -3.69 15.76
N GLY A 198 -7.66 -4.52 16.40
CA GLY A 198 -7.72 -5.98 16.34
C GLY A 198 -7.12 -6.60 15.09
N THR A 199 -6.67 -5.79 14.13
CA THR A 199 -5.92 -6.23 12.96
C THR A 199 -4.57 -5.51 12.85
N TYR A 200 -3.65 -6.06 12.06
CA TYR A 200 -2.31 -5.51 11.87
C TYR A 200 -1.75 -5.83 10.48
N ALA A 201 -0.77 -5.06 10.04
CA ALA A 201 0.03 -5.34 8.84
C ALA A 201 1.51 -5.19 9.18
N ASP A 202 2.21 -6.31 9.27
CA ASP A 202 3.64 -6.41 9.63
C ASP A 202 4.59 -6.08 8.48
N GLU A 203 4.12 -6.19 7.23
CA GLU A 203 4.92 -5.95 6.03
C GLU A 203 4.60 -4.60 5.38
N ILE A 204 5.63 -3.96 4.81
CA ILE A 204 5.43 -2.87 3.86
C ILE A 204 4.79 -3.41 2.58
N GLY A 205 3.87 -2.67 1.98
CA GLY A 205 3.17 -3.10 0.78
C GLY A 205 2.07 -4.12 1.04
N SER A 206 1.52 -4.19 2.25
CA SER A 206 0.43 -5.10 2.58
C SER A 206 -0.85 -4.73 1.83
N SER A 207 -1.52 -5.72 1.24
CA SER A 207 -2.82 -5.53 0.57
C SER A 207 -4.02 -5.76 1.48
N THR A 208 -3.80 -6.34 2.65
CA THR A 208 -4.83 -6.70 3.65
C THR A 208 -4.24 -6.66 5.05
N CYS A 209 -5.09 -6.50 6.07
CA CYS A 209 -4.69 -6.63 7.47
C CYS A 209 -4.93 -8.07 7.97
N LYS A 210 -4.02 -8.58 8.79
CA LYS A 210 -4.08 -9.86 9.50
C LYS A 210 -4.79 -9.66 10.85
N LEU A 211 -5.54 -10.64 11.32
CA LEU A 211 -6.21 -10.59 12.62
C LEU A 211 -5.22 -10.93 13.75
N CYS A 212 -5.35 -10.27 14.91
CA CYS A 212 -4.62 -10.69 16.10
C CYS A 212 -5.12 -12.05 16.62
N ALA A 213 -4.17 -12.90 17.04
CA ALA A 213 -4.45 -14.14 17.74
C ALA A 213 -5.09 -13.88 19.12
N ASP A 214 -5.67 -14.91 19.72
CA ASP A 214 -6.23 -14.81 21.07
C ASP A 214 -5.12 -14.52 22.10
N GLY A 215 -5.41 -13.68 23.09
CA GLY A 215 -4.39 -13.18 24.03
C GLY A 215 -3.55 -12.01 23.48
N PHE A 216 -3.91 -11.48 22.31
CA PHE A 216 -3.27 -10.30 21.72
C PHE A 216 -4.30 -9.28 21.20
N TYR A 217 -3.90 -8.02 21.19
CA TYR A 217 -4.71 -6.90 20.69
C TYR A 217 -3.87 -5.94 19.84
N SER A 218 -4.53 -5.07 19.07
CA SER A 218 -3.89 -3.97 18.36
C SER A 218 -4.82 -2.77 18.29
N LEU A 219 -4.24 -1.56 18.34
CA LEU A 219 -4.98 -0.33 18.03
C LEU A 219 -4.89 -0.04 16.53
N ALA A 220 -5.68 0.93 16.06
CA ALA A 220 -5.68 1.31 14.65
C ALA A 220 -4.28 1.74 14.19
N GLY A 221 -3.87 1.29 12.99
CA GLY A 221 -2.59 1.62 12.37
C GLY A 221 -1.38 0.85 12.91
N TYR A 222 -1.59 -0.17 13.74
CA TYR A 222 -0.49 -0.94 14.32
C TYR A 222 0.06 -1.98 13.35
N SER A 223 1.38 -2.14 13.34
CA SER A 223 2.09 -3.11 12.50
C SER A 223 2.30 -4.48 13.16
N LYS A 224 1.94 -4.62 14.43
CA LYS A 224 2.05 -5.87 15.18
C LYS A 224 1.02 -5.91 16.30
N CYS A 225 0.64 -7.12 16.70
CA CYS A 225 -0.18 -7.30 17.88
C CYS A 225 0.65 -7.18 19.16
N ILE A 226 0.01 -6.68 20.21
CA ILE A 226 0.53 -6.54 21.56
C ILE A 226 -0.12 -7.61 22.43
N GLN A 227 0.69 -8.31 23.22
CA GLN A 227 0.18 -9.28 24.17
C GLN A 227 -0.64 -8.57 25.26
N CYS A 228 -1.75 -9.15 25.69
CA CYS A 228 -2.51 -8.63 26.83
C CYS A 228 -1.57 -8.51 28.05
N PHE A 229 -1.23 -7.28 28.46
CA PHE A 229 -0.20 -7.06 29.48
C PHE A 229 -0.81 -7.14 30.88
N SER A 230 -1.09 -8.37 31.34
CA SER A 230 -1.20 -8.65 32.77
C SER A 230 -1.04 -10.15 33.02
N ILE A 231 -0.20 -10.53 33.97
CA ILE A 231 -0.14 -11.92 34.48
C ILE A 231 -1.50 -12.40 34.99
N SER A 232 -2.39 -11.46 35.34
CA SER A 232 -3.74 -11.74 35.78
C SER A 232 -4.74 -11.92 34.65
N CYS A 233 -4.42 -11.47 33.42
CA CYS A 233 -5.32 -11.51 32.28
C CYS A 233 -4.96 -12.64 31.31
N GLY A 234 -5.90 -13.55 31.06
CA GLY A 234 -5.74 -14.64 30.10
C GLY A 234 -6.19 -14.25 28.69
N VAL A 235 -7.32 -13.56 28.59
CA VAL A 235 -7.86 -13.09 27.31
C VAL A 235 -8.27 -11.63 27.45
N CYS A 236 -7.92 -10.82 26.45
CA CYS A 236 -8.35 -9.43 26.35
C CYS A 236 -9.07 -9.16 25.03
N SER A 237 -9.80 -8.05 25.00
CA SER A 237 -10.40 -7.50 23.80
C SER A 237 -9.33 -7.23 22.74
N LYS A 238 -9.53 -7.76 21.53
CA LYS A 238 -8.60 -7.59 20.41
C LYS A 238 -8.45 -6.13 19.97
N THR A 239 -9.43 -5.27 20.27
CA THR A 239 -9.45 -3.87 19.80
C THR A 239 -9.02 -2.86 20.85
N THR A 240 -9.21 -3.16 22.15
CA THR A 240 -8.94 -2.21 23.24
C THR A 240 -7.84 -2.69 24.18
N GLY A 241 -7.51 -3.99 24.19
CA GLY A 241 -6.60 -4.58 25.16
C GLY A 241 -7.20 -4.72 26.57
N GLU A 242 -8.46 -4.34 26.77
CA GLU A 242 -9.17 -4.50 28.05
C GLU A 242 -9.35 -5.99 28.37
N CYS A 243 -9.10 -6.38 29.61
CA CYS A 243 -9.21 -7.79 29.98
C CYS A 243 -10.67 -8.25 29.94
N THR A 244 -10.92 -9.43 29.37
CA THR A 244 -12.26 -10.05 29.31
C THR A 244 -12.32 -11.36 30.09
N SER A 245 -11.16 -11.95 30.41
CA SER A 245 -11.06 -13.21 31.13
C SER A 245 -9.74 -13.29 31.89
N CYS A 246 -9.80 -13.71 33.15
CA CYS A 246 -8.63 -13.80 34.02
C CYS A 246 -7.94 -15.16 33.93
N ASN A 247 -6.64 -15.17 34.22
CA ASN A 247 -5.89 -16.41 34.43
C ASN A 247 -6.35 -17.12 35.71
N VAL A 248 -6.02 -18.40 35.81
CA VAL A 248 -6.25 -19.22 37.01
C VAL A 248 -5.64 -18.53 38.24
N GLY A 249 -6.38 -18.51 39.36
CA GLY A 249 -5.99 -17.82 40.58
C GLY A 249 -6.36 -16.34 40.66
N TYR A 250 -6.99 -15.78 39.62
CA TYR A 250 -7.45 -14.40 39.58
C TYR A 250 -8.98 -14.32 39.38
N SER A 251 -9.60 -13.24 39.86
CA SER A 251 -11.01 -12.93 39.66
C SER A 251 -11.20 -11.64 38.88
N TYR A 252 -12.23 -11.62 38.04
CA TYR A 252 -12.57 -10.46 37.22
C TYR A 252 -13.34 -9.41 38.01
N ASP A 253 -12.87 -8.16 37.97
CA ASP A 253 -13.58 -7.00 38.48
C ASP A 253 -14.16 -6.20 37.30
N SER A 254 -15.48 -6.22 37.20
CA SER A 254 -16.22 -5.53 36.13
C SER A 254 -16.12 -4.00 36.21
N SER A 255 -15.75 -3.44 37.37
CA SER A 255 -15.76 -2.00 37.61
C SER A 255 -14.54 -1.32 36.98
N ASN A 256 -13.39 -1.99 37.00
CA ASN A 256 -12.14 -1.52 36.40
C ASN A 256 -11.71 -2.35 35.18
N LYS A 257 -12.52 -3.34 34.79
CA LYS A 257 -12.26 -4.29 33.68
C LYS A 257 -10.89 -4.96 33.79
N ASN A 258 -10.51 -5.30 35.01
CA ASN A 258 -9.21 -5.86 35.34
C ASN A 258 -9.33 -7.09 36.25
N CYS A 259 -8.25 -7.84 36.37
CA CYS A 259 -8.18 -9.08 37.12
C CYS A 259 -7.32 -8.91 38.37
N SER A 260 -7.88 -9.30 39.51
CA SER A 260 -7.24 -9.22 40.83
C SER A 260 -6.93 -10.61 41.36
N ILE A 261 -5.81 -10.77 42.06
CA ILE A 261 -5.39 -12.05 42.63
C ILE A 261 -6.37 -12.50 43.71
N CYS A 262 -6.77 -13.78 43.71
CA CYS A 262 -7.56 -14.32 44.80
C CYS A 262 -6.72 -14.37 46.08
N PRO A 263 -7.23 -13.84 47.20
CA PRO A 263 -6.53 -13.89 48.48
C PRO A 263 -6.36 -15.33 48.95
N ALA A 264 -5.41 -15.55 49.87
CA ALA A 264 -5.25 -16.85 50.52
C ALA A 264 -6.57 -17.30 51.17
N SER A 265 -6.79 -18.61 51.28
CA SER A 265 -8.07 -19.27 51.60
C SER A 265 -9.16 -19.22 50.52
N TYR A 266 -8.90 -18.54 49.40
CA TYR A 266 -9.76 -18.54 48.22
C TYR A 266 -9.03 -19.09 46.99
N TYR A 267 -9.79 -19.51 45.99
CA TYR A 267 -9.29 -20.00 44.71
C TYR A 267 -10.16 -19.52 43.55
N SER A 268 -9.63 -19.60 42.33
CA SER A 268 -10.38 -19.37 41.10
C SER A 268 -9.84 -20.23 39.98
N SER A 269 -10.72 -20.91 39.24
CA SER A 269 -10.35 -21.62 38.01
C SER A 269 -10.05 -20.70 36.83
N GLY A 270 -9.99 -19.38 37.05
CA GLY A 270 -9.86 -18.36 36.01
C GLY A 270 -11.20 -18.04 35.35
N GLY A 271 -11.13 -17.33 34.23
CA GLY A 271 -12.33 -16.85 33.54
C GLY A 271 -12.85 -15.53 34.11
N THR A 272 -14.16 -15.35 34.05
CA THR A 272 -14.89 -14.24 34.70
C THR A 272 -15.35 -14.58 36.12
N SER A 273 -14.85 -15.69 36.67
CA SER A 273 -15.28 -16.25 37.96
C SER A 273 -14.82 -15.37 39.14
N LEU A 274 -15.68 -15.26 40.16
CA LEU A 274 -15.31 -14.69 41.46
C LEU A 274 -14.50 -15.70 42.27
N CYS A 275 -13.67 -15.20 43.18
CA CYS A 275 -12.91 -16.05 44.09
C CYS A 275 -13.84 -16.86 44.99
N SER A 276 -13.63 -18.18 45.04
CA SER A 276 -14.40 -19.12 45.84
C SER A 276 -13.62 -19.50 47.10
N LYS A 277 -14.29 -19.54 48.25
CA LYS A 277 -13.66 -19.88 49.53
C LYS A 277 -13.40 -21.39 49.63
N CYS A 278 -12.26 -21.77 50.19
CA CYS A 278 -11.97 -23.17 50.50
C CYS A 278 -12.84 -23.69 51.65
N ALA A 279 -13.29 -24.95 51.52
CA ALA A 279 -14.01 -25.65 52.58
C ALA A 279 -13.09 -25.93 53.79
N ASN A 280 -13.69 -26.20 54.95
CA ASN A 280 -12.94 -26.63 56.13
C ASN A 280 -12.16 -27.92 55.83
N GLY A 281 -10.92 -28.03 56.33
CA GLY A 281 -10.03 -29.15 55.99
C GLY A 281 -9.22 -28.94 54.70
N TYR A 282 -9.36 -27.79 54.05
CA TYR A 282 -8.56 -27.37 52.90
C TYR A 282 -7.99 -25.97 53.09
N TYR A 283 -6.88 -25.70 52.43
CA TYR A 283 -6.22 -24.39 52.39
C TYR A 283 -5.85 -24.00 50.96
N SER A 284 -5.58 -22.72 50.75
CA SER A 284 -5.00 -22.23 49.49
C SER A 284 -4.10 -21.03 49.76
N LEU A 285 -3.01 -20.95 49.00
CA LEU A 285 -2.15 -19.77 48.97
C LEU A 285 -2.80 -18.71 48.05
N GLY A 286 -2.38 -17.45 48.19
CA GLY A 286 -2.83 -16.39 47.27
C GLY A 286 -2.53 -16.74 45.81
N GLY A 287 -3.52 -16.56 44.93
CA GLY A 287 -3.39 -16.91 43.51
C GLY A 287 -3.54 -18.39 43.17
N SER A 288 -4.11 -19.21 44.06
CA SER A 288 -4.29 -20.64 43.79
C SER A 288 -5.47 -20.92 42.84
N GLY A 289 -5.29 -21.91 41.96
CA GLY A 289 -6.34 -22.40 41.07
C GLY A 289 -7.36 -23.34 41.70
N GLY A 290 -7.06 -23.82 42.91
CA GLY A 290 -7.87 -24.77 43.66
C GLY A 290 -7.44 -24.81 45.12
N CYS A 291 -8.17 -25.58 45.92
CA CYS A 291 -7.84 -25.80 47.32
C CYS A 291 -7.04 -27.10 47.49
N THR A 292 -6.05 -27.07 48.38
CA THR A 292 -5.24 -28.22 48.77
C THR A 292 -5.74 -28.77 50.09
N THR A 293 -5.81 -30.09 50.26
CA THR A 293 -6.19 -30.73 51.53
C THR A 293 -5.15 -30.42 52.62
N CYS A 294 -5.60 -30.19 53.85
CA CYS A 294 -4.71 -30.18 55.02
C CYS A 294 -3.92 -31.51 55.12
N SER A 295 -2.73 -31.47 55.72
CA SER A 295 -1.97 -32.69 56.00
C SER A 295 -2.80 -33.68 56.82
N ALA A 296 -2.70 -34.98 56.50
CA ALA A 296 -3.43 -36.04 57.18
C ALA A 296 -3.06 -36.18 58.67
N SER A 297 -1.88 -35.69 59.09
CA SER A 297 -1.47 -35.66 60.49
C SER A 297 -2.15 -34.56 61.32
N CYS A 298 -2.96 -33.70 60.68
CA CYS A 298 -3.52 -32.51 61.29
C CYS A 298 -5.04 -32.63 61.44
N LYS A 299 -5.55 -32.37 62.65
CA LYS A 299 -7.00 -32.32 62.93
C LYS A 299 -7.63 -31.14 62.17
N THR A 300 -6.97 -29.99 62.19
CA THR A 300 -7.33 -28.79 61.43
C THR A 300 -6.07 -28.05 60.98
N CYS A 301 -6.16 -27.31 59.88
CA CYS A 301 -5.08 -26.43 59.42
C CYS A 301 -5.59 -25.02 59.11
N ASP A 302 -4.67 -24.06 59.15
CA ASP A 302 -4.88 -22.68 58.73
C ASP A 302 -5.18 -22.64 57.23
N GLN A 303 -6.33 -22.06 56.87
CA GLN A 303 -6.82 -22.06 55.49
C GLN A 303 -5.98 -21.17 54.55
N THR A 304 -5.06 -20.36 55.07
CA THR A 304 -4.24 -19.41 54.28
C THR A 304 -2.86 -19.94 53.93
N ASN A 305 -2.30 -20.85 54.73
CA ASN A 305 -0.93 -21.33 54.57
C ASN A 305 -0.79 -22.85 54.73
N GLY A 306 -1.84 -23.55 55.19
CA GLY A 306 -1.85 -25.00 55.37
C GLY A 306 -1.17 -25.49 56.64
N ASN A 307 -0.67 -24.59 57.48
CA ASN A 307 -0.04 -24.94 58.74
C ASN A 307 -1.07 -25.53 59.70
N CYS A 308 -0.69 -26.58 60.38
CA CYS A 308 -1.56 -27.30 61.28
C CYS A 308 -1.83 -26.45 62.53
N LEU A 309 -3.11 -26.35 62.89
CA LEU A 309 -3.54 -25.66 64.12
C LEU A 309 -3.60 -26.64 65.29
N SER A 310 -3.84 -27.92 65.00
CA SER A 310 -3.86 -29.02 65.96
C SER A 310 -3.57 -30.35 65.28
N CYS A 311 -3.01 -31.30 66.03
CA CYS A 311 -2.55 -32.59 65.52
C CYS A 311 -3.46 -33.75 65.95
N TYR A 312 -3.51 -34.80 65.13
CA TYR A 312 -4.09 -36.08 65.55
C TYR A 312 -3.28 -36.69 66.69
N ASP A 313 -3.93 -37.54 67.46
CA ASP A 313 -3.30 -38.17 68.62
C ASP A 313 -2.07 -38.99 68.16
N GLY A 314 -1.01 -38.99 68.96
CA GLY A 314 0.29 -39.55 68.56
C GLY A 314 1.24 -38.59 67.82
N TYR A 315 0.79 -37.37 67.50
CA TYR A 315 1.60 -36.32 66.89
C TYR A 315 1.69 -35.09 67.81
N ILE A 316 2.80 -34.36 67.71
CA ILE A 316 3.02 -33.06 68.38
C ILE A 316 3.09 -31.93 67.36
N LEU A 317 2.58 -30.75 67.74
CA LEU A 317 2.62 -29.57 66.89
C LEU A 317 3.96 -28.86 67.04
N ASP A 318 4.77 -28.87 65.98
CA ASP A 318 6.04 -28.17 65.89
C ASP A 318 6.06 -27.24 64.67
N ASN A 319 6.21 -25.94 64.88
CA ASN A 319 6.25 -24.92 63.82
C ASN A 319 5.17 -25.05 62.72
N GLY A 320 3.93 -25.39 63.10
CA GLY A 320 2.82 -25.54 62.16
C GLY A 320 2.81 -26.87 61.39
N LYS A 321 3.64 -27.84 61.79
CA LYS A 321 3.62 -29.22 61.29
C LYS A 321 3.33 -30.18 62.44
N CYS A 322 2.65 -31.27 62.12
CA CYS A 322 2.39 -32.33 63.07
C CYS A 322 3.42 -33.43 62.87
N GLU A 323 4.39 -33.46 63.78
CA GLU A 323 5.49 -34.42 63.81
C GLU A 323 5.08 -35.64 64.66
N ILE A 324 5.34 -36.84 64.15
CA ILE A 324 4.99 -38.08 64.84
C ILE A 324 5.90 -38.29 66.05
N CYS A 325 5.35 -38.69 67.20
CA CYS A 325 6.21 -39.10 68.31
C CYS A 325 6.99 -40.36 67.91
N PRO A 326 8.34 -40.35 68.00
CA PRO A 326 9.14 -41.50 67.62
C PRO A 326 8.85 -42.72 68.50
N ALA A 327 9.18 -43.90 68.01
CA ALA A 327 9.08 -45.13 68.82
C ALA A 327 9.92 -45.00 70.09
N GLY A 328 9.48 -45.61 71.19
CA GLY A 328 10.05 -45.37 72.53
C GLY A 328 9.47 -44.15 73.26
N THR A 329 8.59 -43.37 72.60
CA THR A 329 7.91 -42.23 73.22
C THR A 329 6.39 -42.26 73.02
N TYR A 330 5.66 -41.70 73.98
CA TYR A 330 4.22 -41.50 73.87
C TYR A 330 3.85 -40.01 73.92
N GLN A 331 2.78 -39.65 73.22
CA GLN A 331 2.29 -38.28 73.20
C GLN A 331 1.62 -37.90 74.53
N SER A 332 2.13 -36.85 75.18
CA SER A 332 1.57 -36.27 76.40
C SER A 332 1.46 -34.75 76.25
N GLY A 333 0.24 -34.26 76.04
CA GLY A 333 0.02 -32.84 75.77
C GLY A 333 0.69 -32.41 74.45
N ARG A 334 1.67 -31.50 74.51
CA ARG A 334 2.41 -31.01 73.33
C ARG A 334 3.83 -31.54 73.21
N ILE A 335 4.19 -32.55 73.99
CA ILE A 335 5.54 -33.13 74.00
C ILE A 335 5.47 -34.65 73.83
N CYS A 336 6.53 -35.22 73.27
CA CYS A 336 6.75 -36.66 73.27
C CYS A 336 7.54 -37.02 74.53
N VAL A 337 6.99 -37.90 75.35
CA VAL A 337 7.59 -38.33 76.62
C VAL A 337 8.11 -39.74 76.46
N MET A 338 9.32 -40.01 76.95
CA MET A 338 9.92 -41.34 76.89
C MET A 338 9.13 -42.35 77.71
N CYS A 339 9.06 -43.59 77.22
CA CYS A 339 8.43 -44.67 77.97
C CYS A 339 9.21 -44.97 79.25
N PRO A 340 8.52 -45.16 80.39
CA PRO A 340 9.14 -45.65 81.61
C PRO A 340 9.79 -47.02 81.40
N ASP A 341 10.71 -47.38 82.29
CA ASP A 341 11.37 -48.69 82.28
C ASP A 341 10.35 -49.85 82.21
N MET A 342 10.71 -50.91 81.47
CA MET A 342 9.87 -52.08 81.18
C MET A 342 8.60 -51.79 80.36
N GLN A 343 8.59 -50.69 79.62
CA GLN A 343 7.52 -50.36 78.67
C GLN A 343 8.10 -49.98 77.30
N TYR A 344 7.31 -50.21 76.26
CA TYR A 344 7.67 -49.87 74.88
C TYR A 344 6.51 -49.17 74.18
N SER A 345 6.80 -48.47 73.09
CA SER A 345 5.78 -47.88 72.23
C SER A 345 6.23 -47.82 70.79
N PHE A 346 5.27 -48.02 69.88
CA PHE A 346 5.50 -47.78 68.46
C PHE A 346 5.38 -46.29 68.15
N ALA A 347 5.96 -45.84 67.03
CA ALA A 347 5.82 -44.45 66.60
C ALA A 347 4.34 -44.04 66.51
N GLY A 348 4.01 -42.86 67.05
CA GLY A 348 2.64 -42.34 67.10
C GLY A 348 1.77 -42.89 68.24
N SER A 349 2.36 -43.52 69.26
CA SER A 349 1.59 -44.01 70.41
C SER A 349 1.16 -42.89 71.36
N THR A 350 -0.03 -43.02 71.96
CA THR A 350 -0.52 -42.14 73.05
C THR A 350 -0.29 -42.72 74.44
N MET A 351 0.15 -43.97 74.52
CA MET A 351 0.46 -44.67 75.76
C MET A 351 1.54 -45.73 75.51
N CYS A 352 2.35 -46.01 76.52
CA CYS A 352 3.31 -47.09 76.48
C CYS A 352 2.65 -48.43 76.85
N LYS A 353 3.12 -49.51 76.24
CA LYS A 353 2.69 -50.88 76.52
C LYS A 353 3.72 -51.56 77.39
N SER A 354 3.28 -52.40 78.33
CA SER A 354 4.19 -53.21 79.14
C SER A 354 4.90 -54.25 78.28
N CYS A 355 6.19 -54.44 78.51
CA CYS A 355 6.96 -55.52 77.92
C CYS A 355 6.53 -56.89 78.47
N SER A 356 6.89 -57.97 77.77
CA SER A 356 6.58 -59.32 78.22
C SER A 356 7.14 -59.57 79.62
N SER A 357 6.37 -60.22 80.49
CA SER A 357 6.80 -60.60 81.84
C SER A 357 7.95 -61.62 81.85
N THR A 358 8.34 -62.12 80.68
CA THR A 358 9.48 -63.02 80.47
C THR A 358 10.79 -62.29 80.16
N CYS A 359 10.77 -60.96 79.96
CA CYS A 359 11.99 -60.18 79.73
C CYS A 359 12.52 -59.64 81.07
N LEU A 360 13.84 -59.63 81.27
CA LEU A 360 14.51 -58.84 82.31
C LEU A 360 14.66 -57.37 81.89
N SER A 361 14.88 -57.12 80.60
CA SER A 361 14.81 -55.81 79.96
C SER A 361 14.31 -55.94 78.53
N CYS A 362 13.71 -54.89 77.98
CA CYS A 362 13.17 -54.86 76.62
C CYS A 362 13.56 -53.57 75.89
N ASP A 363 13.56 -53.62 74.57
CA ASP A 363 13.73 -52.48 73.68
C ASP A 363 12.47 -51.60 73.73
N ASP A 364 12.66 -50.31 74.00
CA ASP A 364 11.59 -49.33 74.19
C ASP A 364 10.84 -49.00 72.89
N THR A 365 11.39 -49.32 71.72
CA THR A 365 10.80 -49.03 70.40
C THR A 365 9.92 -50.16 69.85
N ASN A 366 10.20 -51.42 70.22
CA ASN A 366 9.55 -52.60 69.63
C ASN A 366 9.12 -53.66 70.65
N GLY A 367 9.53 -53.53 71.92
CA GLY A 367 9.15 -54.43 73.00
C GLY A 367 9.86 -55.79 72.99
N TYR A 368 10.84 -56.02 72.09
CA TYR A 368 11.63 -57.25 72.08
C TYR A 368 12.55 -57.30 73.30
N CYS A 369 12.69 -58.48 73.91
CA CYS A 369 13.58 -58.65 75.06
C CYS A 369 15.03 -58.36 74.64
N THR A 370 15.67 -57.42 75.32
CA THR A 370 17.11 -57.16 75.19
C THR A 370 17.92 -58.00 76.18
N SER A 371 17.27 -58.44 77.27
CA SER A 371 17.76 -59.50 78.16
C SER A 371 16.59 -60.34 78.70
N CYS A 372 16.82 -61.64 78.87
CA CYS A 372 15.82 -62.62 79.31
C CYS A 372 16.22 -63.22 80.65
#